data_AF-A0A3B8WQS5-F1
#
_entry.id   AF-A0A3B8WQS5-F1
#
_cell.length_a   1.000
_cell.length_b   1.000
_cell.length_c   1.000
_cell.angle_alpha   90.00
_cell.angle_beta   90.00
_cell.angle_gamma   90.00
#
_symmetry.space_group_name_H-M   'P 1'
#
loop_
_entity.id
_entity.type
_entity.pdbx_description
1 polymer ?
#
loop_
_entity_poly.entity_id
_entity_poly.type
_entity_poly.pdbx_seq_one_letter_code
_entity_poly.pdbx_strand_id
1 'polypeptide(L)'
;MKKDTCQNVMDTYFALDKNQRIPLKITLHLLSCKDCRTNIRMMTKAERILARRHEDYSTYEGLTLFDIMQKIYPEKYSLRKVSMKQWVITGIILVLCMIFATFLTAHAIPAIQVFVCIFVGVVLSVYIALFIGTNLDFFVKRVEQFDSIKKQ
;
A
#
# COMPACT_ATOMS: atom_id res chain seq x y z
N MET A 1 -38.25 -11.18 20.41
CA MET A 1 -38.59 -10.26 19.31
C MET A 1 -37.69 -9.04 19.34
N LYS A 2 -36.86 -8.86 18.30
CA LYS A 2 -36.62 -7.59 17.57
C LYS A 2 -35.56 -7.88 16.51
N LYS A 3 -36.00 -8.39 15.35
CA LYS A 3 -35.13 -8.62 14.18
C LYS A 3 -34.37 -7.35 13.81
N ASP A 4 -35.00 -6.19 13.95
CA ASP A 4 -34.42 -4.88 13.63
C ASP A 4 -33.21 -4.52 14.50
N THR A 5 -33.21 -4.92 15.79
CA THR A 5 -32.05 -4.69 16.66
C THR A 5 -30.89 -5.62 16.34
N CYS A 6 -31.16 -6.86 15.93
CA CYS A 6 -30.11 -7.79 15.51
C CYS A 6 -29.48 -7.37 14.19
N GLN A 7 -30.29 -6.90 13.24
CA GLN A 7 -29.83 -6.38 11.95
C GLN A 7 -28.90 -5.18 12.17
N ASN A 8 -29.33 -4.19 12.95
CA ASN A 8 -28.52 -3.01 13.26
C ASN A 8 -27.21 -3.38 13.98
N VAL A 9 -27.24 -4.38 14.88
CA VAL A 9 -26.02 -4.88 15.53
C VAL A 9 -25.05 -5.50 14.53
N MET A 10 -25.54 -6.31 13.58
CA MET A 10 -24.68 -6.92 12.56
C MET A 10 -24.17 -5.89 11.55
N ASP A 11 -24.99 -4.93 11.13
CA ASP A 11 -24.57 -3.85 10.22
C ASP A 11 -23.49 -2.97 10.88
N THR A 12 -23.67 -2.64 12.17
CA THR A 12 -22.65 -1.91 12.92
C THR A 12 -21.38 -2.75 13.10
N TYR A 13 -21.52 -4.07 13.31
CA TYR A 13 -20.36 -4.97 13.38
C TYR A 13 -19.61 -5.08 12.04
N PHE A 14 -20.31 -5.07 10.91
CA PHE A 14 -19.71 -5.06 9.57
C PHE A 14 -19.09 -3.73 9.18
N ALA A 15 -19.58 -2.61 9.76
CA ALA A 15 -18.97 -1.30 9.57
C ALA A 15 -17.64 -1.13 10.33
N LEU A 16 -17.36 -1.99 11.32
CA LEU A 16 -16.08 -1.98 12.05
C LEU A 16 -15.00 -2.66 11.22
N ASP A 17 -13.84 -2.02 11.15
CA ASP A 17 -12.66 -2.61 10.51
C ASP A 17 -11.95 -3.61 11.45
N LYS A 18 -11.10 -4.49 10.89
CA LYS A 18 -10.34 -5.47 11.67
C LYS A 18 -9.52 -4.76 12.75
N ASN A 19 -9.56 -5.30 13.97
CA ASN A 19 -8.92 -4.78 15.19
C ASN A 19 -9.50 -3.49 15.78
N GLN A 20 -10.63 -2.98 15.30
CA GLN A 20 -11.34 -1.91 16.00
C GLN A 20 -12.02 -2.44 17.27
N ARG A 21 -12.07 -1.60 18.31
CA ARG A 21 -12.72 -1.96 19.58
C ARG A 21 -14.22 -2.06 19.38
N ILE A 22 -14.79 -3.21 19.74
CA ILE A 22 -16.23 -3.43 19.65
C ILE A 22 -16.94 -2.55 20.69
N PRO A 23 -17.90 -1.72 20.29
CA PRO A 23 -18.71 -0.92 21.21
C PRO A 23 -19.40 -1.80 22.27
N LEU A 24 -19.36 -1.37 23.54
CA LEU A 24 -19.89 -2.13 24.67
C LEU A 24 -21.37 -2.53 24.51
N LYS A 25 -22.16 -1.69 23.83
CA LYS A 25 -23.58 -1.95 23.52
C LYS A 25 -23.75 -3.21 22.65
N ILE A 26 -22.85 -3.41 21.69
CA ILE A 26 -22.85 -4.60 20.82
C ILE A 26 -22.37 -5.80 21.61
N THR A 27 -21.30 -5.66 22.40
CA THR A 27 -20.79 -6.72 23.27
C THR A 27 -21.87 -7.27 24.19
N LEU A 28 -22.66 -6.40 24.81
CA LEU A 28 -23.77 -6.80 25.67
C LEU A 28 -24.85 -7.57 24.88
N HIS A 29 -25.20 -7.10 23.68
CA HIS A 29 -26.16 -7.80 22.82
C HIS A 29 -25.65 -9.18 22.39
N LEU A 30 -24.35 -9.31 22.06
CA LEU A 30 -23.73 -10.58 21.67
C LEU A 30 -23.64 -11.59 22.82
N LEU A 31 -23.61 -11.13 24.07
CA LEU A 31 -23.68 -11.99 25.25
C LEU A 31 -25.09 -12.58 25.42
N SER A 32 -26.14 -11.81 25.09
CA SER A 32 -27.54 -12.24 25.25
C SER A 32 -28.13 -12.95 24.02
N CYS A 33 -27.71 -12.59 22.80
CA CYS A 33 -28.26 -13.13 21.56
C CYS A 33 -27.37 -14.25 20.98
N LYS A 34 -27.89 -15.49 20.99
CA LYS A 34 -27.19 -16.65 20.45
C LYS A 34 -26.99 -16.61 18.93
N ASP A 35 -27.94 -16.05 18.18
CA ASP A 35 -27.91 -16.03 16.72
C ASP A 35 -26.79 -15.11 16.20
N CYS A 36 -26.75 -13.86 16.69
CA CYS A 36 -25.70 -12.90 16.36
C CYS A 36 -24.31 -13.44 16.73
N ARG A 37 -24.18 -14.07 17.91
CA ARG A 37 -22.93 -14.71 18.35
C ARG A 37 -22.51 -15.85 17.43
N THR A 38 -23.46 -16.62 16.90
CA THR A 38 -23.18 -17.76 16.01
C THR A 38 -22.74 -17.29 14.64
N ASN A 39 -23.42 -16.28 14.08
CA ASN A 39 -23.05 -15.69 12.79
C ASN A 39 -21.63 -15.11 12.80
N ILE A 40 -21.29 -14.31 13.81
CA ILE A 40 -19.92 -13.76 13.95
C ILE A 40 -18.89 -14.90 14.05
N ARG A 41 -19.16 -15.93 14.86
CA ARG A 41 -18.26 -17.09 14.98
C ARG A 41 -18.06 -17.83 13.67
N MET A 42 -19.11 -18.03 12.88
CA MET A 42 -19.00 -18.68 11.58
C MET A 42 -18.17 -17.85 10.61
N MET A 43 -18.36 -16.53 10.59
CA MET A 43 -17.57 -15.61 9.78
C MET A 43 -16.10 -15.59 10.19
N THR A 44 -15.81 -15.47 11.49
CA THR A 44 -14.43 -15.55 11.99
C THR A 44 -13.77 -16.90 11.69
N LYS A 45 -14.54 -18.00 11.71
CA LYS A 45 -14.03 -19.32 11.30
C LYS A 45 -13.69 -19.35 9.81
N ALA A 46 -14.60 -18.88 8.96
CA ALA A 46 -14.37 -18.81 7.51
C ALA A 46 -13.14 -17.94 7.19
N GLU A 47 -13.02 -16.79 7.84
CA GLU A 47 -11.87 -15.91 7.73
C GLU A 47 -10.57 -16.60 8.13
N ARG A 48 -10.55 -17.31 9.27
CA ARG A 48 -9.36 -18.06 9.72
C ARG A 48 -8.97 -19.17 8.75
N ILE A 49 -9.93 -19.84 8.13
CA ILE A 49 -9.66 -20.87 7.12
C ILE A 49 -9.02 -20.25 5.88
N LEU A 50 -9.55 -19.10 5.43
CA LEU A 50 -8.98 -18.36 4.30
C LEU A 50 -7.59 -17.80 4.61
N ALA A 51 -7.39 -17.28 5.82
CA ALA A 51 -6.09 -16.77 6.28
C ALA A 51 -5.03 -17.89 6.35
N ARG A 52 -5.38 -19.07 6.89
CA ARG A 52 -4.47 -20.24 6.93
C ARG A 52 -4.11 -20.76 5.55
N ARG A 53 -5.08 -20.78 4.61
CA ARG A 53 -4.80 -21.14 3.22
C ARG A 53 -3.75 -20.20 2.62
N HIS A 54 -3.74 -18.94 3.02
CA HIS A 54 -2.79 -17.94 2.52
C HIS A 54 -1.37 -18.08 3.11
N GLU A 55 -1.21 -18.69 4.29
CA GLU A 55 0.10 -19.01 4.87
C GLU A 55 0.80 -20.16 4.11
N ASP A 56 0.03 -21.14 3.62
CA ASP A 56 0.57 -22.30 2.90
C ASP A 56 1.08 -21.94 1.48
N TYR A 57 0.54 -20.87 0.88
CA TYR A 57 1.02 -20.33 -0.40
C TYR A 57 2.37 -19.61 -0.30
N SER A 58 2.87 -19.32 0.90
CA SER A 58 4.16 -18.64 1.08
C SER A 58 5.37 -19.52 0.75
N THR A 59 5.17 -20.83 0.55
CA THR A 59 6.24 -21.80 0.25
C THR A 59 6.44 -22.03 -1.26
N TYR A 60 5.52 -21.59 -2.13
CA TYR A 60 5.74 -21.68 -3.57
C TYR A 60 6.55 -20.48 -4.06
N GLU A 61 7.84 -20.76 -4.31
CA GLU A 61 8.85 -19.89 -4.90
C GLU A 61 8.24 -18.85 -5.85
N GLY A 62 8.35 -17.58 -5.46
CA GLY A 62 7.69 -16.42 -6.08
C GLY A 62 8.02 -16.13 -7.55
N LEU A 63 8.72 -17.03 -8.25
CA LEU A 63 8.88 -16.99 -9.70
C LEU A 63 7.70 -17.63 -10.44
N THR A 64 7.14 -18.74 -9.96
CA THR A 64 6.12 -19.48 -10.75
C THR A 64 4.71 -18.92 -10.60
N LEU A 65 4.35 -18.44 -9.40
CA LEU A 65 3.02 -17.90 -9.15
C LEU A 65 2.79 -16.56 -9.86
N PHE A 66 3.82 -15.72 -9.93
CA PHE A 66 3.75 -14.43 -10.62
C PHE A 66 3.58 -14.64 -12.13
N ASP A 67 4.31 -15.59 -12.72
CA ASP A 67 4.18 -15.94 -14.15
C ASP A 67 2.79 -16.48 -14.48
N ILE A 68 2.21 -17.33 -13.61
CA ILE A 68 0.85 -17.84 -13.79
C ILE A 68 -0.18 -16.71 -13.63
N MET A 69 -0.04 -15.84 -12.62
CA MET A 69 -0.94 -14.70 -12.42
C MET A 69 -0.86 -13.68 -13.56
N GLN A 70 0.34 -13.44 -14.10
CA GLN A 70 0.55 -12.58 -15.25
C GLN A 70 -0.08 -13.17 -16.52
N LYS A 71 -0.09 -14.50 -16.65
CA LYS A 71 -0.75 -15.18 -17.77
C LYS A 71 -2.27 -15.14 -17.70
N ILE A 72 -2.85 -15.13 -16.49
CA ILE A 72 -4.31 -15.09 -16.29
C ILE A 72 -4.83 -13.64 -16.31
N TYR A 73 -4.05 -12.67 -15.82
CA TYR A 73 -4.43 -11.25 -15.75
C TYR A 73 -3.32 -10.34 -16.30
N PRO A 74 -3.05 -10.37 -17.62
CA PRO A 74 -1.92 -9.65 -18.22
C PRO A 74 -2.00 -8.13 -18.03
N GLU A 75 -3.20 -7.54 -18.02
CA GLU A 75 -3.37 -6.10 -17.84
C GLU A 75 -3.01 -5.59 -16.43
N LYS A 76 -3.20 -6.43 -15.39
CA LYS A 76 -3.07 -5.97 -13.99
C LYS A 76 -1.65 -6.10 -13.45
N TYR A 77 -0.84 -7.00 -14.01
CA TYR A 77 0.48 -7.36 -13.48
C TYR A 77 1.65 -7.02 -14.42
N SER A 78 1.41 -6.35 -15.55
CA SER A 78 2.46 -5.96 -16.50
C SER A 78 3.34 -4.79 -16.04
N LEU A 79 3.05 -4.18 -14.89
CA LEU A 79 3.90 -3.13 -14.32
C LEU A 79 5.15 -3.75 -13.73
N ARG A 80 6.16 -3.92 -14.59
CA ARG A 80 7.54 -4.26 -14.20
C ARG A 80 7.96 -3.32 -13.07
N LYS A 81 8.04 -3.85 -11.84
CA LYS A 81 8.54 -3.10 -10.70
C LYS A 81 10.02 -2.77 -10.96
N VAL A 82 10.30 -1.49 -11.22
CA VAL A 82 11.67 -0.98 -11.33
C VAL A 82 12.32 -1.16 -9.97
N SER A 83 13.51 -1.77 -9.94
CA SER A 83 14.18 -2.03 -8.67
C SER A 83 14.60 -0.72 -8.00
N MET A 84 14.57 -0.66 -6.66
CA MET A 84 15.00 0.51 -5.89
C MET A 84 16.41 0.99 -6.25
N LYS A 85 17.33 0.07 -6.57
CA LYS A 85 18.70 0.40 -7.00
C LYS A 85 18.71 1.18 -8.31
N GLN A 86 17.87 0.81 -9.27
CA GLN A 86 17.75 1.51 -10.55
C GLN A 86 17.22 2.93 -10.35
N TRP A 87 16.23 3.12 -9.49
CA TRP A 87 15.75 4.46 -9.14
C TRP A 87 16.87 5.35 -8.60
N VAL A 88 17.64 4.86 -7.61
CA VAL A 88 18.75 5.62 -7.01
C VAL A 88 19.81 5.99 -8.05
N ILE A 89 20.19 5.06 -8.93
CA ILE A 89 21.16 5.33 -10.00
C ILE A 89 20.62 6.41 -10.95
N THR A 90 19.37 6.30 -11.39
CA THR A 90 18.73 7.31 -12.25
C THR A 90 18.69 8.68 -11.55
N GLY A 91 18.43 8.72 -10.25
CA GLY A 91 18.43 9.97 -9.47
C GLY A 91 19.81 10.62 -9.42
N ILE A 92 20.86 9.84 -9.21
CA ILE A 92 22.25 10.33 -9.24
C ILE A 92 22.59 10.92 -10.62
N ILE A 93 22.23 10.21 -11.70
CA ILE A 93 22.45 10.69 -13.07
C ILE A 93 21.70 12.00 -13.31
N LEU A 94 20.46 12.11 -12.84
CA LEU A 94 19.63 13.32 -13.01
C LEU A 94 20.25 14.53 -12.30
N VAL A 95 20.78 14.35 -11.09
CA VAL A 95 21.50 15.41 -10.35
C VAL A 95 22.79 15.83 -11.09
N LEU A 96 23.56 14.87 -11.60
CA LEU A 96 24.76 15.17 -12.39
C LEU A 96 24.42 15.93 -13.67
N CYS A 97 23.36 15.53 -14.37
CA CYS A 97 22.85 16.25 -15.54
C CYS A 97 22.42 17.68 -15.19
N MET A 98 21.79 17.90 -14.03
CA MET A 98 21.41 19.24 -13.58
C MET A 98 22.64 20.13 -13.36
N ILE A 99 23.65 19.63 -12.64
CA ILE A 99 24.91 20.37 -12.40
C ILE A 99 25.61 20.68 -13.73
N PHE A 100 25.67 19.70 -14.63
CA PHE A 100 26.25 19.88 -15.95
C PHE A 100 25.48 20.91 -16.80
N ALA A 101 24.15 20.88 -16.76
CA ALA A 101 23.31 21.85 -17.47
C ALA A 101 23.51 23.28 -16.94
N THR A 102 23.69 23.46 -15.63
CA THR A 102 24.02 24.77 -15.05
C THR A 102 25.39 25.29 -15.51
N PHE A 103 26.39 24.41 -15.63
CA PHE A 103 27.70 24.78 -16.18
C PHE A 103 27.60 25.17 -17.66
N LEU A 104 26.85 24.40 -18.46
CA LEU A 104 26.70 24.64 -19.89
C LEU A 104 25.98 25.95 -20.21
N THR A 105 25.05 26.36 -19.34
CA THR A 105 24.24 27.57 -19.51
C THR A 105 24.80 28.78 -18.76
N ALA A 106 25.94 28.66 -18.07
CA ALA A 106 26.53 29.72 -17.26
C ALA A 106 26.88 31.00 -18.05
N HIS A 107 27.17 30.86 -19.35
CA HIS A 107 27.47 31.97 -20.26
C HIS A 107 26.36 32.22 -21.30
N ALA A 108 25.21 31.57 -21.13
CA ALA A 108 24.07 31.75 -22.02
C ALA A 108 23.32 33.05 -21.71
N ILE A 109 22.41 33.43 -22.61
CA ILE A 109 21.51 34.56 -22.39
C ILE A 109 20.61 34.23 -21.18
N PRO A 110 20.34 35.17 -20.26
CA PRO A 110 19.59 34.91 -19.02
C PRO A 110 18.24 34.21 -19.23
N ALA A 111 17.54 34.54 -20.33
CA ALA A 111 16.26 33.90 -20.68
C ALA A 111 16.41 32.38 -20.89
N ILE A 112 17.50 31.94 -21.51
CA ILE A 112 17.78 30.51 -21.75
C ILE A 112 18.10 29.81 -20.43
N GLN A 113 18.89 30.46 -19.57
CA GLN A 113 19.21 29.92 -18.25
C GLN A 113 17.95 29.69 -17.40
N VAL A 114 17.06 30.68 -17.35
CA VAL A 114 15.78 30.57 -16.62
C VAL A 114 14.92 29.44 -17.19
N PHE A 115 14.80 29.36 -18.52
CA PHE A 115 14.01 28.30 -19.17
C PHE A 115 14.55 26.90 -18.83
N VAL A 116 15.87 26.71 -18.88
CA VAL A 116 16.53 25.45 -18.54
C VAL A 116 16.33 25.09 -17.06
N CYS A 117 16.47 26.06 -16.15
CA CYS A 117 16.21 25.83 -14.72
C CYS A 117 14.77 25.40 -14.44
N ILE A 118 13.79 26.04 -15.07
CA ILE A 118 12.36 25.69 -14.93
C ILE A 118 12.13 24.27 -15.46
N PHE A 119 12.62 23.97 -16.66
CA PHE A 119 12.46 22.66 -17.28
C PHE A 119 13.04 21.54 -16.40
N VAL A 120 14.27 21.71 -15.91
CA VAL A 120 14.90 20.72 -15.03
C VAL A 120 14.15 20.59 -13.69
N GLY A 121 13.66 21.69 -13.13
CA GLY A 121 12.84 21.67 -11.91
C GLY A 121 11.54 20.87 -12.09
N VAL A 122 10.87 21.00 -13.24
CA VAL A 122 9.66 20.22 -13.56
C VAL A 122 9.99 18.73 -13.69
N VAL A 123 11.04 18.39 -14.45
CA VAL A 123 11.48 16.99 -14.62
C VAL A 123 11.84 16.36 -13.28
N LEU A 124 12.58 17.08 -12.42
CA LEU A 124 12.94 16.61 -11.08
C LEU A 124 11.70 16.41 -10.20
N SER A 125 10.74 17.33 -10.24
CA SER A 125 9.50 17.23 -9.46
C SER A 125 8.68 15.99 -9.85
N VAL A 126 8.53 15.74 -11.16
CA VAL A 126 7.86 14.54 -11.67
C VAL A 126 8.62 13.28 -11.26
N TYR A 127 9.95 13.28 -11.38
CA TYR A 127 10.78 12.15 -10.96
C TYR A 127 10.61 11.84 -9.47
N ILE A 128 10.62 12.84 -8.59
CA ILE A 128 10.43 12.66 -7.14
C ILE A 128 9.04 12.09 -6.85
N ALA A 129 8.00 12.62 -7.50
CA ALA A 129 6.62 12.13 -7.32
C ALA A 129 6.49 10.66 -7.72
N LEU A 130 7.07 10.26 -8.86
CA LEU A 130 7.08 8.88 -9.32
C LEU A 130 7.93 7.97 -8.41
N PHE A 131 9.08 8.44 -7.97
CA PHE A 131 9.95 7.71 -7.04
C PHE A 131 9.22 7.41 -5.72
N ILE A 132 8.58 8.41 -5.12
CA ILE A 132 7.81 8.23 -3.89
C ILE A 132 6.64 7.30 -4.17
N GLY A 133 5.80 7.60 -5.17
CA GLY A 133 4.57 6.87 -5.47
C GLY A 133 4.81 5.38 -5.75
N THR A 134 5.85 5.05 -6.53
CA THR A 134 6.16 3.65 -6.87
C THR A 134 6.82 2.88 -5.73
N ASN A 135 7.39 3.56 -4.74
CA ASN A 135 8.06 2.94 -3.60
C ASN A 135 7.33 3.15 -2.26
N LEU A 136 6.10 3.66 -2.27
CA LEU A 136 5.26 3.90 -1.08
C LEU A 136 5.16 2.65 -0.19
N ASP A 137 5.02 1.46 -0.79
CA ASP A 137 4.96 0.19 -0.06
C ASP A 137 6.17 -0.03 0.86
N PHE A 138 7.36 0.42 0.45
CA PHE A 138 8.57 0.31 1.27
C PHE A 138 8.50 1.27 2.47
N PHE A 139 8.04 2.51 2.24
CA PHE A 139 7.92 3.51 3.30
C PHE A 139 6.86 3.14 4.33
N VAL A 140 5.69 2.67 3.89
CA VAL A 140 4.60 2.23 4.78
C VAL A 140 5.05 1.08 5.66
N LYS A 141 5.62 0.01 5.07
CA LYS A 141 6.14 -1.14 5.84
C LYS A 141 7.19 -0.74 6.85
N ARG A 142 8.04 0.22 6.51
CA ARG A 142 9.09 0.71 7.41
C ARG A 142 8.51 1.52 8.57
N VAL A 143 7.47 2.31 8.35
CA VAL A 143 6.73 3.01 9.42
C VAL A 143 6.05 2.03 10.37
N GLU A 144 5.35 1.02 9.83
CA GLU A 144 4.71 -0.04 10.64
C GLU A 144 5.73 -0.80 11.50
N GLN A 145 6.92 -1.06 10.95
CA GLN A 145 8.00 -1.72 11.67
C GLN A 145 8.48 -0.88 12.87
N PHE A 146 8.63 0.44 12.70
CA PHE A 146 8.99 1.33 13.82
C PHE A 146 7.90 1.42 14.89
N ASP A 147 6.62 1.42 14.51
CA ASP A 147 5.51 1.41 15.46
C ASP A 147 5.44 0.12 16.29
N SER A 148 5.84 -1.01 15.70
CA SER A 148 5.90 -2.30 16.40
C SER A 148 7.03 -2.33 17.45
N ILE A 149 8.19 -1.76 17.15
CA ILE A 149 9.35 -1.67 18.06
C ILE A 149 9.05 -0.73 19.24
N LYS A 150 8.31 0.36 19.02
CA LYS A 150 7.97 1.32 20.08
C LYS A 150 6.91 0.80 21.08
N LYS A 151 6.20 -0.28 20.72
CA LYS A 151 5.18 -0.92 21.57
C LYS A 151 5.73 -2.08 22.43
N GLN A 152 6.95 -2.53 22.19
CA GLN A 152 7.69 -3.44 23.09
C GLN A 152 8.45 -2.65 24.14
#